data_AF-A0A2N5UMC2-F1
#
_entry.id   AF-A0A2N5UMC2-F1
#
_cell.length_a   1.000
_cell.length_b   1.000
_cell.length_c   1.000
_cell.angle_alpha   90.00
_cell.angle_beta   90.00
_cell.angle_gamma   90.00
#
_symmetry.space_group_name_H-M   'P 1'
#
loop_
_entity.id
_entity.type
_entity.pdbx_description
1 polymer ?
#
loop_
_entity_poly.entity_id
_entity_poly.type
_entity_poly.pdbx_seq_one_letter_code
_entity_poly.pdbx_strand_id
1 'polypeptide(L)'
;MVTKLEDYQDKALECETLIMATLLHPTFRLKIFAHCWPEKAQEAKKILTKHFEKREKFLKNRNDIQKATDVTSVAQTDFMSAGPTDTLEQRHNVSVGPADVTSVW
;
A
#
# COMPACT_ATOMS: atom_id res chain seq x y z
N MET A 1 -17.49 -19.36 6.81
CA MET A 1 -16.53 -19.64 5.70
C MET A 1 -15.38 -18.64 5.72
N VAL A 2 -15.67 -17.35 5.92
CA VAL A 2 -14.67 -16.27 6.08
C VAL A 2 -13.72 -16.53 7.26
N THR A 3 -14.25 -16.91 8.43
CA THR A 3 -13.45 -17.24 9.62
C THR A 3 -12.39 -18.31 9.40
N LYS A 4 -12.70 -19.37 8.64
CA LYS A 4 -11.71 -20.40 8.29
C LYS A 4 -10.59 -19.87 7.41
N LEU A 5 -10.86 -18.89 6.55
CA LEU A 5 -9.85 -18.29 5.68
C LEU A 5 -8.90 -17.40 6.48
N GLU A 6 -9.43 -16.65 7.44
CA GLU A 6 -8.64 -15.86 8.39
C GLU A 6 -7.74 -16.79 9.22
N ASP A 7 -8.27 -17.89 9.75
CA ASP A 7 -7.48 -18.89 10.47
C ASP A 7 -6.35 -19.49 9.62
N TYR A 8 -6.58 -19.75 8.33
CA TYR A 8 -5.53 -20.26 7.44
C TYR A 8 -4.49 -19.19 7.11
N GLN A 9 -4.90 -17.94 7.01
CA GLN A 9 -3.99 -16.83 6.79
C GLN A 9 -3.09 -16.62 8.01
N ASP A 10 -3.63 -16.65 9.22
CA ASP A 10 -2.85 -16.50 10.45
C ASP A 10 -1.85 -17.65 10.62
N LYS A 11 -2.30 -18.89 10.41
CA LYS A 11 -1.41 -20.08 10.43
C LYS A 11 -0.34 -20.04 9.33
N ALA A 12 -0.67 -19.48 8.17
CA ALA A 12 0.29 -19.28 7.09
C ALA A 12 1.36 -18.24 7.46
N LEU A 13 0.97 -17.17 8.16
CA LEU A 13 1.86 -16.13 8.66
C LEU A 13 2.70 -16.57 9.86
N GLU A 14 2.31 -17.62 10.57
CA GLU A 14 3.12 -18.26 11.63
C GLU A 14 4.10 -19.32 11.08
N CYS A 15 3.88 -19.82 9.86
CA CYS A 15 4.71 -20.85 9.26
C CYS A 15 6.02 -20.26 8.73
N GLU A 16 7.12 -20.43 9.48
CA GLU A 16 8.46 -19.92 9.13
C GLU A 16 8.89 -20.30 7.71
N THR A 17 8.63 -21.53 7.28
CA THR A 17 8.96 -21.98 5.92
C THR A 17 8.16 -21.20 4.87
N LEU A 18 6.89 -20.89 5.14
CA LEU A 18 6.05 -20.11 4.24
C LEU A 18 6.46 -18.64 4.22
N ILE A 19 6.79 -18.06 5.38
CA ILE A 19 7.33 -16.69 5.50
C ILE A 19 8.66 -16.59 4.74
N MET A 20 9.59 -17.50 5.01
CA MET A 20 10.88 -17.55 4.31
C MET A 20 10.66 -17.72 2.82
N ALA A 21 9.78 -18.63 2.40
CA ALA A 21 9.40 -18.72 1.01
C ALA A 21 8.91 -17.37 0.49
N THR A 22 8.05 -16.61 1.18
CA THR A 22 7.60 -15.28 0.75
C THR A 22 8.67 -14.19 0.73
N LEU A 23 9.67 -14.24 1.62
CA LEU A 23 10.80 -13.31 1.67
C LEU A 23 11.85 -13.60 0.60
N LEU A 24 12.03 -14.87 0.26
CA LEU A 24 13.03 -15.33 -0.68
C LEU A 24 12.77 -14.78 -2.09
N HIS A 25 13.84 -14.31 -2.72
CA HIS A 25 13.82 -13.80 -4.09
C HIS A 25 13.29 -14.88 -5.06
N PRO A 26 12.47 -14.53 -6.06
CA PRO A 26 11.91 -15.46 -7.06
C PRO A 26 12.94 -16.42 -7.66
N THR A 27 14.14 -15.91 -7.99
CA THR A 27 15.25 -16.72 -8.52
C THR A 27 15.71 -17.80 -7.53
N PHE A 28 15.72 -17.49 -6.24
CA PHE A 28 16.12 -18.43 -5.21
C PHE A 28 15.10 -19.56 -5.05
N ARG A 29 13.79 -19.24 -5.07
CA ARG A 29 12.73 -20.25 -5.06
C ARG A 29 12.86 -21.20 -6.27
N LEU A 30 13.11 -20.65 -7.46
CA LEU A 30 13.31 -21.48 -8.65
C LEU A 30 14.53 -22.40 -8.55
N LYS A 31 15.62 -21.97 -7.91
CA LYS A 31 16.78 -22.83 -7.65
C LYS A 31 16.41 -24.00 -6.73
N ILE A 32 15.63 -23.75 -5.68
CA ILE A 32 15.11 -24.83 -4.82
C ILE A 32 14.24 -25.80 -5.63
N PHE A 33 13.30 -25.29 -6.42
CA PHE A 33 12.46 -26.16 -7.26
C PHE A 33 13.28 -26.96 -8.27
N ALA A 34 14.29 -26.36 -8.90
CA ALA A 34 15.17 -27.07 -9.82
C ALA A 34 15.98 -28.19 -9.14
N HIS A 35 16.42 -27.97 -7.90
CA HIS A 35 17.24 -28.92 -7.15
C HIS A 35 16.41 -30.03 -6.49
N CYS A 36 15.33 -29.67 -5.80
CA CYS A 36 14.52 -30.59 -5.00
C CYS A 36 13.37 -31.23 -5.79
N TRP A 37 12.87 -30.57 -6.85
CA TRP A 37 11.72 -31.04 -7.65
C TRP A 37 11.88 -30.71 -9.15
N PRO A 38 12.87 -31.29 -9.84
CA PRO A 38 13.20 -30.94 -11.23
C PRO A 38 12.01 -31.10 -12.19
N GLU A 39 11.18 -32.13 -11.97
CA GLU A 39 9.97 -32.39 -12.76
C GLU A 39 8.93 -31.26 -12.68
N LYS A 40 8.88 -30.55 -11.55
CA LYS A 40 7.94 -29.45 -11.29
C LYS A 40 8.55 -28.07 -11.51
N ALA A 41 9.86 -27.99 -11.77
CA ALA A 41 10.57 -26.72 -11.88
C ALA A 41 10.05 -25.83 -13.02
N GLN A 42 9.71 -26.41 -14.17
CA GLN A 42 9.15 -25.65 -15.30
C GLN A 42 7.74 -25.14 -15.01
N GLU A 43 6.92 -25.95 -14.34
CA GLU A 43 5.58 -25.56 -13.91
C GLU A 43 5.64 -24.42 -12.87
N ALA A 44 6.52 -24.54 -11.88
CA ALA A 44 6.78 -23.50 -10.90
C ALA A 44 7.24 -22.19 -11.56
N LYS A 45 8.16 -22.27 -12.54
CA LYS A 45 8.60 -21.11 -13.34
C LYS A 45 7.44 -20.45 -14.08
N LYS A 46 6.58 -21.23 -14.75
CA LYS A 46 5.42 -20.73 -15.48
C LYS A 46 4.45 -19.98 -14.55
N ILE A 47 4.15 -20.56 -13.39
CA ILE A 47 3.27 -19.94 -12.38
C ILE A 47 3.88 -18.61 -11.91
N LEU A 48 5.17 -18.62 -11.56
CA LEU A 48 5.87 -17.44 -11.09
C LEU A 48 5.82 -16.30 -12.11
N THR A 49 6.19 -16.58 -13.37
CA THR A 49 6.13 -15.60 -14.46
C THR A 49 4.74 -15.01 -14.63
N LYS A 50 3.69 -15.85 -14.64
CA LYS A 50 2.30 -15.39 -14.74
C LYS A 50 1.92 -14.40 -13.63
N HIS A 51 2.35 -14.65 -12.39
CA HIS A 51 2.10 -13.74 -11.28
C HIS A 51 2.86 -12.40 -11.43
N PHE A 52 4.11 -12.44 -11.91
CA PHE A 52 4.91 -11.25 -12.16
C PHE A 52 4.32 -10.39 -13.28
N GLU A 53 3.96 -10.99 -14.42
CA GLU A 53 3.32 -10.28 -15.53
C GLU A 53 1.99 -9.65 -15.10
N LYS A 54 1.18 -10.38 -14.31
CA LYS A 54 -0.07 -9.84 -13.75
C LYS A 54 0.20 -8.61 -12.88
N ARG A 55 1.22 -8.67 -12.02
CA ARG A 55 1.60 -7.55 -11.14
C ARG A 55 2.18 -6.39 -11.93
N GLU A 56 3.00 -6.64 -12.95
CA GLU A 56 3.56 -5.60 -13.81
C GLU A 56 2.45 -4.83 -14.55
N LYS A 57 1.47 -5.54 -15.12
CA LYS A 57 0.28 -4.93 -15.75
C LYS A 57 -0.51 -4.09 -14.75
N PHE A 58 -0.74 -4.60 -13.54
CA PHE A 58 -1.44 -3.87 -12.49
C PHE A 58 -0.70 -2.58 -12.09
N LEU A 59 0.63 -2.63 -12.00
CA LEU A 59 1.45 -1.46 -11.66
C LEU A 59 1.48 -0.42 -12.78
N LYS A 60 1.58 -0.85 -14.05
CA LYS A 60 1.48 0.06 -15.21
C LYS A 60 0.15 0.81 -15.20
N ASN A 61 -0.96 0.08 -15.07
CA ASN A 61 -2.30 0.68 -15.00
C ASN A 61 -2.44 1.68 -13.84
N ARG A 62 -1.85 1.41 -12.67
CA ARG A 62 -1.86 2.35 -11.53
C ARG A 62 -1.08 3.63 -11.83
N ASN A 63 0.08 3.50 -12.49
CA ASN A 63 0.90 4.66 -12.87
C ASN A 63 0.19 5.52 -13.91
N ASP A 64 -0.55 4.92 -14.84
CA ASP A 64 -1.33 5.64 -15.85
C ASP A 64 -2.50 6.42 -15.21
N ILE A 65 -3.18 5.84 -14.21
CA ILE A 65 -4.22 6.52 -13.42
C ILE A 65 -3.64 7.69 -12.62
N GLN A 66 -2.46 7.50 -12.01
CA GLN A 66 -1.80 8.57 -11.26
C GLN A 66 -1.36 9.74 -12.17
N LYS A 67 -0.91 9.44 -13.39
CA LYS A 67 -0.59 10.47 -14.40
C LYS A 67 -1.83 11.24 -14.85
N ALA A 68 -2.99 10.59 -15.00
CA ALA A 68 -4.22 11.26 -15.44
C ALA A 68 -4.82 12.20 -14.37
N THR A 69 -4.64 11.87 -13.09
CA THR A 69 -5.16 12.67 -11.97
C THR A 69 -4.33 13.95 -11.71
N ASP A 70 -3.02 13.91 -11.95
CA ASP A 70 -2.14 15.08 -11.85
C ASP A 70 -2.47 16.16 -12.90
N VAL A 71 -2.87 15.76 -14.11
CA VAL A 71 -3.24 16.67 -15.21
C VAL A 71 -4.57 17.41 -14.94
N THR A 72 -5.45 16.86 -14.08
CA THR A 72 -6.75 17.48 -13.78
C THR A 72 -6.65 18.55 -12.68
N SER A 73 -5.66 18.51 -11.79
CA SER A 73 -5.45 19.56 -10.78
C SER A 73 -4.87 20.86 -11.33
N VAL A 74 -4.27 20.85 -12.54
CA VAL A 74 -3.67 22.06 -13.14
C VAL A 74 -4.70 22.99 -13.80
N ALA A 75 -5.92 22.52 -14.07
CA ALA A 75 -6.93 23.30 -14.79
C ALA A 75 -7.85 24.18 -13.91
N GLN A 76 -7.66 24.23 -12.59
CA GLN A 76 -8.51 25.00 -11.67
C GLN A 76 -7.74 26.08 -10.88
N THR A 77 -6.90 26.89 -11.50
CA THR A 77 -6.49 28.19 -10.92
C THR A 77 -6.16 29.19 -12.00
N ASP A 78 -7.15 29.66 -12.77
CA ASP A 78 -7.03 30.89 -13.56
C ASP A 78 -8.40 31.59 -13.64
N PHE A 79 -8.96 31.93 -12.47
CA PHE A 79 -9.98 32.98 -12.39
C PHE A 79 -9.32 34.20 -11.76
N MET A 80 -8.78 35.06 -12.62
CA MET A 80 -8.32 36.39 -12.22
C MET A 80 -9.54 37.21 -11.77
N SER A 81 -9.53 37.72 -10.55
CA SER A 81 -10.26 38.96 -10.25
C SER A 81 -9.75 39.64 -8.97
N ALA A 82 -9.06 40.75 -9.21
CA ALA A 82 -8.87 41.94 -8.38
C ALA A 82 -9.09 41.85 -6.85
N GLY A 83 -8.02 42.08 -6.07
CA GLY A 83 -8.15 42.79 -4.80
C GLY A 83 -8.46 44.28 -5.02
N PRO A 84 -8.50 45.14 -3.97
CA PRO A 84 -8.09 44.92 -2.58
C PRO A 84 -9.10 45.45 -1.54
N THR A 85 -8.81 45.26 -0.24
CA THR A 85 -8.78 46.31 0.83
C THR A 85 -9.19 45.74 2.20
N ASP A 86 -8.34 46.09 3.17
CA ASP A 86 -8.38 45.80 4.61
C ASP A 86 -9.72 46.05 5.31
N THR A 87 -10.02 45.25 6.34
CA THR A 87 -10.62 45.76 7.58
C THR A 87 -10.16 44.95 8.79
N LEU A 88 -9.76 45.72 9.80
CA LEU A 88 -9.18 45.40 11.11
C LEU A 88 -10.24 44.81 12.08
N GLU A 89 -9.74 44.13 13.12
CA GLU A 89 -10.40 43.73 14.39
C GLU A 89 -11.31 42.49 14.36
N GLN A 90 -11.36 41.62 15.38
CA GLN A 90 -11.13 41.84 16.81
C GLN A 90 -10.72 40.53 17.48
N ARG A 91 -9.71 40.59 18.36
CA ARG A 91 -9.33 39.48 19.24
C ARG A 91 -10.38 39.29 20.32
N HIS A 92 -10.93 38.09 20.45
CA HIS A 92 -11.53 37.65 21.71
C HIS A 92 -10.72 36.49 22.28
N ASN A 93 -10.00 36.80 23.36
CA ASN A 93 -9.38 35.85 24.25
C ASN A 93 -10.48 35.06 24.97
N VAL A 94 -10.60 33.76 24.70
CA VAL A 94 -11.31 32.85 25.60
C VAL A 94 -10.26 32.14 26.45
N SER A 95 -10.14 32.63 27.68
CA SER A 95 -9.45 31.99 28.79
C SER A 95 -10.37 30.92 29.38
N VAL A 96 -9.90 29.67 29.44
CA VAL A 96 -10.42 28.68 30.39
C VAL A 96 -9.22 27.89 30.93
N GLY A 97 -9.13 27.81 32.26
CA GLY A 97 -7.97 27.41 33.05
C GLY A 97 -7.64 25.91 33.11
N PRO A 98 -6.74 25.49 34.02
CA PRO A 98 -6.03 24.22 33.94
C PRO A 98 -6.69 23.06 34.70
N ALA A 99 -6.20 21.86 34.34
CA ALA A 99 -6.20 20.58 35.07
C ALA A 99 -7.48 19.74 35.06
N ASP A 100 -7.40 18.48 34.61
CA ASP A 100 -6.91 17.40 35.47
C ASP A 100 -6.45 16.18 34.62
N VAL A 101 -5.29 15.61 34.97
CA VAL A 101 -4.75 14.38 34.37
C VAL A 101 -4.78 13.32 35.44
N THR A 102 -5.73 12.40 35.37
CA THR A 102 -5.76 11.22 36.24
C THR A 102 -5.45 9.94 35.44
N SER A 103 -4.18 9.54 35.59
CA SER A 103 -3.66 8.17 35.75
C SER A 103 -4.53 6.96 35.41
N VAL A 104 -4.01 6.18 34.45
CA VAL A 104 -3.68 4.74 34.51
C VAL A 104 -4.28 3.95 35.68
N TRP A 105 -5.10 2.96 35.33
CA TRP A 105 -5.17 1.65 35.98
C TRP A 105 -5.06 0.58 34.89
#